data_AF-A0A0A8WUC0-F1
#
_entry.id   AF-A0A0A8WUC0-F1
#
_cell.length_a   1.000
_cell.length_b   1.000
_cell.length_c   1.000
_cell.angle_alpha   90.00
_cell.angle_beta   90.00
_cell.angle_gamma   90.00
#
_symmetry.space_group_name_H-M   'P 1'
#
loop_
_entity.id
_entity.type
_entity.pdbx_description
1 polymer ?
#
loop_
_entity_poly.entity_id
_entity_poly.type
_entity_poly.pdbx_seq_one_letter_code
_entity_poly.pdbx_strand_id
1 'polypeptide(L)'
;MGQLVDRGVNILVFPEGERSITGELLPFRQGLGIMAKELDVPVVPIKISGLEKVFPRGASWPKQGIVRVEIGQPLRFGMESAAEIVEITRKSIEAL
;
A
#
# COMPACT_ATOMS: atom_id res chain seq x y z
N MET A 1 -16.75 -0.37 -3.47
CA MET A 1 -15.70 0.65 -3.23
C MET A 1 -16.04 1.98 -3.86
N GLY A 2 -16.49 2.06 -5.12
CA GLY A 2 -16.90 3.34 -5.76
C GLY A 2 -17.81 4.22 -4.88
N GLN A 3 -18.91 3.66 -4.38
CA GLN A 3 -19.82 4.40 -3.47
C GLN A 3 -19.18 4.95 -2.19
N LEU A 4 -18.08 4.36 -1.71
CA LEU A 4 -17.34 4.88 -0.55
C LEU A 4 -16.49 6.08 -0.96
N VAL A 5 -15.82 5.98 -2.10
CA VAL A 5 -15.04 7.08 -2.69
C VAL A 5 -15.95 8.26 -3.01
N ASP A 6 -17.12 8.01 -3.61
CA ASP A 6 -18.12 9.05 -3.93
C ASP A 6 -18.60 9.80 -2.67
N ARG A 7 -18.52 9.16 -1.50
CA ARG A 7 -18.85 9.76 -0.19
C ARG A 7 -17.66 10.42 0.49
N GLY A 8 -16.51 10.53 -0.19
CA GLY A 8 -15.29 11.12 0.34
C GLY A 8 -14.54 10.23 1.34
N VAL A 9 -14.78 8.92 1.34
CA VAL A 9 -14.10 7.98 2.25
C VAL A 9 -12.75 7.57 1.66
N ASN A 10 -11.69 7.71 2.45
CA ASN A 10 -10.35 7.23 2.11
C ASN A 10 -10.27 5.71 2.25
N ILE A 11 -9.70 5.04 1.26
CA ILE A 11 -9.54 3.58 1.23
C ILE A 11 -8.06 3.24 1.48
N LEU A 12 -7.81 2.47 2.53
CA LEU A 12 -6.49 1.88 2.79
C LEU A 12 -6.41 0.48 2.18
N VAL A 13 -5.39 0.23 1.36
CA VAL A 13 -5.17 -1.06 0.69
C VAL A 13 -3.76 -1.56 0.99
N PHE A 14 -3.65 -2.83 1.37
CA PHE A 14 -2.37 -3.55 1.40
C PHE A 14 -2.27 -4.41 0.13
N PRO A 15 -1.54 -3.95 -0.92
CA PRO A 15 -1.55 -4.60 -2.21
C PRO A 15 -0.91 -6.00 -2.21
N GLU A 16 -0.12 -6.31 -1.19
CA GLU A 16 0.49 -7.62 -0.93
C GLU A 16 -0.55 -8.68 -0.49
N GLY A 17 -1.60 -8.23 0.21
CA GLY A 17 -2.68 -9.08 0.71
C GLY A 17 -2.32 -9.94 1.94
N GLU A 18 -1.06 -9.94 2.37
CA GLU A 18 -0.62 -10.53 3.64
C GLU A 18 0.53 -9.73 4.26
N ARG A 19 0.85 -10.00 5.52
CA ARG A 19 1.98 -9.37 6.20
C ARG A 19 3.28 -10.08 5.82
N SER A 20 4.28 -9.29 5.42
CA SER A 20 5.65 -9.76 5.23
C SER A 20 6.22 -10.37 6.51
N ILE A 21 6.97 -11.46 6.36
CA ILE A 21 7.67 -12.14 7.46
C ILE A 21 9.06 -11.51 7.66
N THR A 22 9.70 -11.09 6.57
CA THR A 22 11.06 -10.54 6.56
C THR A 22 11.10 -9.01 6.67
N GLY A 23 9.98 -8.34 6.45
CA GLY A 23 9.90 -6.88 6.34
C GLY A 23 10.17 -6.36 4.92
N GLU A 24 10.42 -7.26 3.97
CA GLU A 24 10.54 -6.91 2.55
C GLU A 24 9.15 -6.80 1.91
N LEU A 25 9.02 -5.92 0.91
CA LEU A 25 7.78 -5.77 0.13
C LEU A 25 7.52 -7.04 -0.68
N LEU A 26 6.36 -7.66 -0.45
CA LEU A 26 5.89 -8.78 -1.25
C LEU A 26 5.39 -8.30 -2.63
N PRO A 27 5.15 -9.21 -3.58
CA PRO A 27 4.55 -8.86 -4.85
C PRO A 27 3.18 -8.20 -4.70
N PHE A 28 2.96 -7.11 -5.42
CA PHE A 28 1.70 -6.39 -5.39
C PHE A 28 0.69 -7.05 -6.33
N ARG A 29 -0.55 -7.19 -5.86
CA ARG A 29 -1.65 -7.71 -6.68
C ARG A 29 -2.14 -6.65 -7.67
N GLN A 30 -2.52 -7.08 -8.87
CA GLN A 30 -3.03 -6.21 -9.95
C GLN A 30 -4.30 -5.42 -9.58
N GLY A 31 -5.06 -5.88 -8.57
CA GLY A 31 -6.27 -5.21 -8.10
C GLY A 31 -6.04 -3.74 -7.73
N LEU A 32 -4.86 -3.37 -7.23
CA LEU A 32 -4.50 -1.97 -6.98
C LEU A 32 -4.59 -1.12 -8.24
N GLY A 33 -3.97 -1.58 -9.34
CA GLY A 33 -3.96 -0.84 -10.60
C GLY A 33 -5.35 -0.72 -11.23
N ILE A 34 -6.17 -1.75 -11.12
CA ILE A 34 -7.57 -1.71 -11.58
C ILE A 34 -8.35 -0.69 -10.76
N MET A 35 -8.25 -0.71 -9.42
CA MET A 35 -8.97 0.22 -8.55
C MET A 35 -8.54 1.67 -8.79
N ALA A 36 -7.24 1.94 -8.89
CA ALA A 36 -6.72 3.28 -9.13
C ALA A 36 -7.24 3.87 -10.46
N LYS A 37 -7.34 3.03 -11.50
CA LYS A 37 -7.86 3.43 -12.81
C LYS A 37 -9.37 3.66 -12.82
N GLU A 38 -10.14 2.74 -12.24
CA GLU A 38 -11.61 2.80 -12.24
C GLU A 38 -12.16 3.90 -11.33
N LEU A 39 -11.45 4.22 -10.25
CA LEU A 39 -11.92 5.19 -9.24
C LEU A 39 -11.45 6.62 -9.51
N ASP A 40 -10.51 6.83 -10.44
CA ASP A 40 -9.93 8.15 -10.77
C ASP A 40 -9.52 8.99 -9.53
N VAL A 41 -8.94 8.31 -8.55
CA VAL A 41 -8.47 8.93 -7.29
C VAL A 41 -6.95 8.88 -7.19
N PRO A 42 -6.34 9.85 -6.49
CA PRO A 42 -4.91 9.78 -6.22
C PRO A 42 -4.60 8.59 -5.30
N VAL A 43 -3.49 7.91 -5.58
CA VAL A 43 -2.93 6.87 -4.72
C VAL A 43 -1.82 7.48 -3.87
N VAL A 44 -1.91 7.36 -2.56
CA VAL A 44 -0.88 7.85 -1.64
C VAL A 44 -0.01 6.67 -1.17
N PRO A 45 1.28 6.61 -1.56
CA PRO A 45 2.21 5.57 -1.12
C PRO A 45 2.46 5.67 0.39
N ILE A 46 2.37 4.55 1.10
CA ILE A 46 2.70 4.48 2.53
C ILE A 46 3.62 3.28 2.76
N LYS A 47 4.77 3.51 3.38
CA LYS A 47 5.71 2.46 3.79
C LYS A 47 5.68 2.31 5.31
N ILE A 48 5.59 1.06 5.77
CA ILE A 48 5.65 0.70 7.19
C ILE A 48 6.84 -0.22 7.41
N SER A 49 7.82 0.24 8.20
CA SER A 49 9.08 -0.47 8.45
C SER A 49 9.25 -0.81 9.93
N GLY A 50 9.76 -2.00 10.25
CA GLY A 50 10.02 -2.46 11.62
C GLY A 50 8.82 -3.13 12.31
N LEU A 51 7.65 -3.15 11.65
CA LEU A 51 6.45 -3.81 12.17
C LEU A 51 6.64 -5.34 12.28
N GLU A 52 7.41 -5.96 11.39
CA GLU A 52 7.75 -7.38 11.43
C GLU A 52 8.48 -7.78 12.71
N LYS A 53 9.27 -6.84 13.27
CA LYS A 53 9.98 -7.03 14.54
C LYS A 53 9.05 -6.80 15.73
N VAL A 54 8.23 -5.75 15.67
CA VAL A 54 7.34 -5.32 16.76
C VAL A 54 6.13 -6.24 16.92
N PHE A 55 5.52 -6.66 15.82
CA PHE A 55 4.33 -7.51 15.81
C PHE A 55 4.38 -8.56 14.69
N PRO A 56 5.24 -9.59 14.84
CA PRO A 56 5.42 -10.61 13.83
C PRO A 56 4.15 -11.42 13.55
N ARG A 57 4.09 -12.06 12.39
CA ARG A 57 3.01 -12.96 12.02
C ARG A 57 2.87 -14.08 13.06
N GLY A 58 1.64 -14.29 13.55
CA GLY A 58 1.35 -15.31 14.57
C GLY A 58 1.52 -14.84 16.02
N ALA A 59 2.10 -13.67 16.27
CA ALA A 59 2.14 -13.12 17.62
C ALA A 59 0.74 -12.70 18.10
N SER A 60 0.42 -13.03 19.34
CA SER A 60 -0.83 -12.59 20.00
C SER A 60 -0.73 -11.16 20.52
N TRP A 61 0.48 -10.67 20.82
CA TRP A 61 0.73 -9.33 21.36
C TRP A 61 1.99 -8.69 20.76
N PRO A 62 1.99 -7.36 20.53
CA PRO A 62 3.19 -6.64 20.10
C PRO A 62 4.20 -6.53 21.24
N LYS A 63 5.48 -6.42 20.88
CA LYS A 63 6.59 -6.13 21.80
C LYS A 63 7.06 -4.68 21.64
N GLN A 64 7.75 -4.14 22.63
CA GLN A 64 8.31 -2.79 22.54
C GLN A 64 9.33 -2.71 21.40
N GLY A 65 9.26 -1.64 20.61
CA GLY A 65 10.18 -1.38 19.51
C GLY A 65 9.76 -0.15 18.72
N ILE A 66 10.47 0.11 17.62
CA ILE A 66 10.24 1.28 16.76
C ILE A 66 9.59 0.80 15.47
N VAL A 67 8.45 1.39 15.14
CA VAL A 67 7.83 1.30 13.81
C VAL A 67 7.96 2.65 13.14
N ARG A 68 8.44 2.66 11.90
CA ARG A 68 8.49 3.87 11.08
C ARG A 68 7.38 3.83 10.05
N VAL A 69 6.67 4.94 9.90
CA VAL A 69 5.66 5.15 8.86
C VAL A 69 6.09 6.33 8.02
N GLU A 70 6.28 6.09 6.73
CA GLU A 70 6.66 7.10 5.74
C GLU A 70 5.51 7.26 4.75
N ILE A 71 5.09 8.50 4.51
CA ILE A 71 3.97 8.85 3.63
C ILE A 71 4.53 9.61 2.43
N GLY A 72 4.33 9.06 1.25
CA GLY A 72 4.79 9.63 -0.01
C GLY A 72 3.87 10.69 -0.58
N GLN A 73 4.29 11.26 -1.71
CA GLN A 73 3.48 12.20 -2.48
C GLN A 73 2.32 11.48 -3.19
N PRO A 74 1.14 12.11 -3.31
CA PRO A 74 0.03 11.54 -4.06
C PRO A 74 0.39 11.29 -5.54
N LEU A 75 0.13 10.09 -6.03
CA LEU A 75 0.30 9.68 -7.42
C LEU A 75 -1.05 9.76 -8.14
N ARG A 76 -1.06 10.33 -9.34
CA ARG A 76 -2.21 10.30 -10.25
C ARG A 76 -1.84 9.52 -11.50
N PHE A 77 -2.78 8.74 -11.99
CA PHE A 77 -2.61 7.91 -13.18
C PHE A 77 -3.63 8.35 -14.23
N GLY A 78 -3.22 8.40 -15.48
CA GLY A 78 -4.05 8.74 -16.63
C GLY A 78 -4.21 7.55 -17.57
N MET A 79 -3.22 7.34 -18.44
CA MET A 79 -3.29 6.34 -19.52
C MET A 79 -2.56 5.03 -19.20
N GLU A 80 -1.94 4.94 -18.03
CA GLU A 80 -1.20 3.76 -17.60
C GLU A 80 -2.11 2.53 -17.49
N SER A 81 -1.54 1.38 -17.85
CA SER A 81 -2.14 0.07 -17.60
C SER A 81 -2.13 -0.26 -16.10
N ALA A 82 -3.00 -1.17 -15.67
CA ALA A 82 -3.04 -1.61 -14.28
C ALA A 82 -1.69 -2.17 -13.79
N ALA A 83 -0.92 -2.82 -14.69
CA ALA A 83 0.41 -3.33 -14.35
C ALA A 83 1.43 -2.20 -14.15
N GLU A 84 1.41 -1.17 -15.00
CA GLU A 84 2.29 0.01 -14.85
C GLU A 84 1.97 0.78 -13.58
N ILE A 85 0.69 0.96 -13.26
CA ILE A 85 0.26 1.62 -12.01
C ILE A 85 0.83 0.89 -10.79
N VAL A 86 0.74 -0.44 -10.77
CA VAL A 86 1.28 -1.26 -9.68
C VAL A 86 2.79 -1.09 -9.55
N GLU A 87 3.51 -1.13 -10.67
CA GLU A 87 4.96 -0.99 -10.71
C GLU A 87 5.43 0.40 -10.26
N ILE A 88 4.78 1.46 -10.74
CA ILE A 88 5.07 2.84 -10.34
C ILE A 88 4.82 3.01 -8.84
N THR A 89 3.69 2.50 -8.34
CA THR A 89 3.35 2.60 -6.92
C THR A 89 4.36 1.84 -6.06
N ARG A 90 4.75 0.62 -6.47
CA ARG A 90 5.76 -0.18 -5.77
C ARG A 90 7.09 0.59 -5.68
N LYS A 91 7.60 1.09 -6.80
CA LYS A 91 8.84 1.89 -6.83
C LYS A 91 8.76 3.11 -5.94
N SER A 92 7.60 3.79 -5.93
CA SER A 92 7.40 4.93 -5.05
C SER A 92 7.43 4.56 -3.58
N ILE A 93 6.95 3.38 -3.18
CA ILE A 93 7.05 2.88 -1.80
C ILE A 93 8.48 2.46 -1.46
N GLU A 94 9.21 1.85 -2.40
CA GLU A 94 10.62 1.47 -2.20
C GLU A 94 11.52 2.69 -1.94
N ALA A 95 11.21 3.82 -2.59
CA ALA A 95 11.95 5.07 -2.48
C ALA A 95 11.67 5.88 -1.20
N LEU A 96 10.67 5.47 -0.39
CA LEU A 96 10.42 6.03 0.94
C LEU A 96 11.41 5.44 1.96
#